data_AF-A0A4R3KKA8-F1
#
_entry.id   AF-A0A4R3KKA8-F1
#
_cell.length_a   1.000
_cell.length_b   1.000
_cell.length_c   1.000
_cell.angle_alpha   90.00
_cell.angle_beta   90.00
_cell.angle_gamma   90.00
#
_symmetry.space_group_name_H-M   'P 1'
#
loop_
_entity.id
_entity.type
_entity.pdbx_description
1 polymer ?
#
loop_
_entity_poly.entity_id
_entity_poly.type
_entity_poly.pdbx_seq_one_letter_code
_entity_poly.pdbx_strand_id
1 'polypeptide(L)'
;MLIQCSPDNRIGIVMENGARKITINSPFGITNKQPKKISEFIGDFFFVRLSSLGDNFMGRIEKLMVSNNIIFIHDDVTDSMFLYDMEGNLITRIKGKGKGPNEYAKIVDFTVDWDRNRIVILDNITRKIILYDFNGHVIGNKKLHLFSDRITYLGNDKYAFYNDYNSAATDNYLLRITDLSQKGVLSFFPWSDEKYLRHKVSKWQYVWDSNNTEMNLVPFYDNNLYGVTKDSVYARYFFDFGRHNLPEDMVLESFRVEPNYVHTIQPIYETDSILAFGYTISGRRQLVFYNKNNGNQLFARETSWLNEPTVTRMFYANDILACYDNYFVAWETPVSVSDFVKYYPDEFGKNERQMLMDDPKYKELANVQVNDNPILVFYKLKSF
;
A
#
# COMPACT_ATOMS: atom_id res chain seq x y z
N MET A 1 29.17 -25.46 -6.58
CA MET A 1 28.26 -26.20 -5.68
C MET A 1 26.98 -26.40 -6.48
N LEU A 2 26.60 -27.66 -6.72
CA LEU A 2 25.51 -28.04 -7.64
C LEU A 2 24.18 -27.41 -7.18
N ILE A 3 23.63 -26.53 -8.02
CA ILE A 3 22.26 -26.00 -7.86
C ILE A 3 21.32 -27.15 -8.21
N GLN A 4 20.75 -27.76 -7.18
CA GLN A 4 19.70 -28.75 -7.33
C GLN A 4 18.42 -27.99 -7.71
N CYS A 5 18.19 -27.78 -9.02
CA CYS A 5 16.88 -27.39 -9.50
C CYS A 5 15.89 -28.50 -9.11
N SER A 6 14.92 -28.15 -8.26
CA SER A 6 13.75 -28.99 -8.07
C SER A 6 13.01 -29.12 -9.42
N PRO A 7 12.68 -30.33 -9.88
CA PRO A 7 12.03 -30.56 -11.18
C PRO A 7 10.62 -29.94 -11.34
N ASP A 8 10.08 -29.28 -10.31
CA ASP A 8 8.73 -28.70 -10.31
C ASP A 8 8.66 -27.17 -10.45
N ASN A 9 9.79 -26.45 -10.52
CA ASN A 9 9.77 -24.99 -10.73
C ASN A 9 9.66 -24.66 -12.22
N ARG A 10 8.64 -23.89 -12.59
CA ARG A 10 8.42 -23.43 -13.97
C ARG A 10 8.67 -21.94 -14.06
N ILE A 11 9.38 -21.53 -15.10
CA ILE A 11 9.54 -20.13 -15.43
C ILE A 11 8.21 -19.64 -16.03
N GLY A 12 7.60 -18.66 -15.37
CA GLY A 12 6.42 -17.98 -15.87
C GLY A 12 6.78 -16.99 -16.97
N ILE A 13 5.84 -16.73 -17.87
CA ILE A 13 6.01 -15.75 -18.96
C ILE A 13 5.21 -14.50 -18.58
N VAL A 14 5.86 -13.34 -18.66
CA VAL A 14 5.18 -12.04 -18.53
C VAL A 14 4.59 -11.66 -19.88
N MET A 15 3.29 -11.36 -19.90
CA MET A 15 2.61 -10.88 -21.10
C MET A 15 2.82 -9.37 -21.24
N GLU A 16 3.72 -8.97 -22.14
CA GLU A 16 4.10 -7.55 -22.33
C GLU A 16 3.24 -6.80 -23.36
N ASN A 17 2.50 -7.53 -24.20
CA ASN A 17 1.67 -6.92 -25.24
C ASN A 17 0.43 -6.24 -24.62
N GLY A 18 0.25 -4.95 -24.91
CA GLY A 18 -0.99 -4.23 -24.59
C GLY A 18 -0.92 -3.27 -23.39
N ALA A 19 0.25 -3.07 -22.78
CA ALA A 19 0.42 -2.09 -21.71
C ALA A 19 -0.01 -0.69 -22.18
N ARG A 20 -0.92 -0.04 -21.43
CA ARG A 20 -1.35 1.33 -21.74
C ARG A 20 -0.26 2.31 -21.31
N LYS A 21 0.25 3.07 -22.27
CA LYS A 21 1.23 4.13 -22.01
C LYS A 21 0.58 5.30 -21.26
N ILE A 22 1.17 5.70 -20.12
CA ILE A 22 0.85 6.94 -19.38
C ILE A 22 2.07 7.86 -19.51
N THR A 23 1.93 8.97 -20.23
CA THR A 23 3.01 9.95 -20.40
C THR A 23 2.99 10.99 -19.29
N ILE A 24 4.08 11.12 -18.54
CA ILE A 24 4.22 12.07 -17.43
C ILE A 24 4.82 13.38 -17.97
N ASN A 25 3.94 14.33 -18.29
CA ASN A 25 4.33 15.58 -18.96
C ASN A 25 5.19 16.51 -18.09
N SER A 26 5.17 16.35 -16.77
CA SER A 26 5.95 17.16 -15.82
C SER A 26 6.55 16.28 -14.72
N PRO A 27 7.63 15.52 -15.00
CA PRO A 27 8.19 14.57 -14.04
C PRO A 27 8.61 15.21 -12.72
N PHE A 28 9.08 16.46 -12.72
CA PHE A 28 9.43 17.21 -11.50
C PHE A 28 8.22 17.82 -10.77
N GLY A 29 7.01 17.52 -11.22
CA GLY A 29 5.80 18.24 -10.87
C GLY A 29 5.74 19.63 -11.53
N ILE A 30 4.66 20.36 -11.28
CA ILE A 30 4.49 21.73 -11.76
C ILE A 30 5.13 22.68 -10.75
N THR A 31 6.12 23.49 -11.16
CA THR A 31 6.70 24.55 -10.34
C THR A 31 5.73 25.75 -10.21
N ASN A 32 5.64 26.29 -8.99
CA ASN A 32 5.03 27.56 -8.57
C ASN A 32 3.50 27.65 -8.31
N LYS A 33 3.23 28.44 -7.25
CA LYS A 33 2.00 28.97 -6.60
C LYS A 33 0.69 28.20 -6.83
N GLN A 34 0.18 27.59 -5.75
CA GLN A 34 -1.13 26.95 -5.66
C GLN A 34 -2.25 27.99 -5.89
N PRO A 35 -3.13 27.84 -6.89
CA PRO A 35 -4.35 28.65 -6.98
C PRO A 35 -5.60 27.92 -6.45
N LYS A 36 -5.52 26.62 -6.13
CA LYS A 36 -6.69 25.75 -5.87
C LYS A 36 -6.66 25.09 -4.49
N LYS A 37 -7.82 24.95 -3.87
CA LYS A 37 -8.06 24.27 -2.57
C LYS A 37 -8.21 22.76 -2.76
N ILE A 38 -7.88 21.92 -1.77
CA ILE A 38 -8.08 20.46 -1.92
C ILE A 38 -9.56 20.11 -2.04
N SER A 39 -10.43 20.86 -1.36
CA SER A 39 -11.90 20.73 -1.46
C SER A 39 -12.43 20.86 -2.89
N GLU A 40 -11.72 21.52 -3.80
CA GLU A 40 -12.10 21.55 -5.21
C GLU A 40 -12.01 20.16 -5.85
N PHE A 41 -11.04 19.35 -5.43
CA PHE A 41 -10.79 18.00 -5.94
C PHE A 41 -11.49 16.91 -5.14
N ILE A 42 -11.86 17.14 -3.89
CA ILE A 42 -12.61 16.15 -3.08
C ILE A 42 -14.08 16.15 -3.50
N GLY A 43 -14.58 14.98 -3.91
CA GLY A 43 -15.96 14.74 -4.31
C GLY A 43 -16.84 14.31 -3.15
N ASP A 44 -16.34 13.39 -2.33
CA ASP A 44 -17.02 12.88 -1.15
C ASP A 44 -16.00 12.35 -0.15
N PHE A 45 -16.34 12.35 1.14
CA PHE A 45 -15.51 11.76 2.19
C PHE A 45 -16.28 11.45 3.47
N PHE A 46 -15.74 10.50 4.24
CA PHE A 46 -16.19 10.20 5.58
C PHE A 46 -15.04 9.73 6.47
N PHE A 47 -15.29 9.72 7.78
CA PHE A 47 -14.33 9.27 8.76
C PHE A 47 -14.79 7.94 9.36
N VAL A 48 -13.82 7.11 9.72
CA VAL A 48 -14.06 5.93 10.57
C VAL A 48 -13.16 6.07 11.79
N ARG A 49 -13.78 6.31 12.94
CA ARG A 49 -13.07 6.38 14.23
C ARG A 49 -12.87 4.98 14.76
N LEU A 50 -11.64 4.51 14.78
CA LEU A 50 -11.33 3.18 15.31
C LEU A 50 -11.54 3.19 16.83
N SER A 51 -12.36 2.27 17.34
CA SER A 51 -12.61 2.14 18.78
C SER A 51 -11.33 1.84 19.55
N SER A 52 -11.16 2.51 20.69
CA SER A 52 -10.01 2.43 21.61
C SER A 52 -10.38 1.79 22.96
N LEU A 53 -11.48 1.02 23.02
CA LEU A 53 -12.00 0.44 24.27
C LEU A 53 -11.05 -0.61 24.88
N GLY A 54 -10.81 -0.50 26.19
CA GLY A 54 -9.97 -1.44 26.95
C GLY A 54 -8.48 -1.33 26.58
N ASP A 55 -7.78 -2.46 26.51
CA ASP A 55 -6.35 -2.53 26.16
C ASP A 55 -6.08 -2.57 24.64
N ASN A 56 -6.99 -2.00 23.84
CA ASN A 56 -6.96 -2.09 22.36
C ASN A 56 -6.30 -0.89 21.67
N PHE A 57 -5.33 -0.27 22.35
CA PHE A 57 -4.51 0.77 21.75
C PHE A 57 -3.68 0.21 20.60
N MET A 58 -3.71 0.96 19.51
CA MET A 58 -2.94 0.74 18.30
C MET A 58 -1.72 1.66 18.30
N GLY A 59 -0.57 1.14 17.87
CA GLY A 59 0.63 1.93 17.64
C GLY A 59 0.63 2.59 16.26
N ARG A 60 1.21 1.91 15.27
CA ARG A 60 1.37 2.46 13.92
C ARG A 60 0.80 1.50 12.89
N ILE A 61 -0.04 2.02 12.01
CA ILE A 61 -0.58 1.28 10.86
C ILE A 61 0.56 1.05 9.86
N GLU A 62 1.05 -0.19 9.77
CA GLU A 62 2.06 -0.59 8.78
C GLU A 62 1.41 -1.06 7.47
N LYS A 63 0.28 -1.76 7.58
CA LYS A 63 -0.52 -2.18 6.42
C LYS A 63 -2.01 -2.11 6.76
N LEU A 64 -2.79 -1.61 5.80
CA LEU A 64 -4.23 -1.51 5.87
C LEU A 64 -4.85 -2.14 4.63
N MET A 65 -5.88 -2.95 4.82
CA MET A 65 -6.69 -3.52 3.74
C MET A 65 -8.16 -3.36 4.13
N VAL A 66 -9.00 -2.92 3.21
CA VAL A 66 -10.44 -2.82 3.42
C VAL A 66 -11.15 -3.61 2.34
N SER A 67 -11.97 -4.57 2.73
CA SER A 67 -12.68 -5.43 1.80
C SER A 67 -13.83 -6.11 2.51
N ASN A 68 -14.93 -6.36 1.79
CA ASN A 68 -16.15 -6.97 2.33
C ASN A 68 -16.67 -6.29 3.62
N ASN A 69 -16.60 -4.95 3.68
CA ASN A 69 -16.96 -4.13 4.85
C ASN A 69 -16.15 -4.43 6.12
N ILE A 70 -14.95 -5.01 5.99
CA ILE A 70 -14.03 -5.26 7.10
C ILE A 70 -12.71 -4.53 6.83
N ILE A 71 -12.21 -3.88 7.87
CA ILE A 71 -10.94 -3.16 7.87
C ILE A 71 -9.91 -4.02 8.61
N PHE A 72 -8.88 -4.48 7.90
CA PHE A 72 -7.77 -5.26 8.42
C PHE A 72 -6.55 -4.36 8.57
N ILE A 73 -6.01 -4.29 9.78
CA ILE A 73 -4.86 -3.44 10.10
C ILE A 73 -3.76 -4.28 10.74
N HIS A 74 -2.56 -4.18 10.19
CA HIS A 74 -1.34 -4.61 10.86
C HIS A 74 -0.71 -3.42 11.59
N ASP A 75 -0.57 -3.55 12.91
CA ASP A 75 0.19 -2.62 13.74
C ASP A 75 1.58 -3.17 14.00
N ASP A 76 2.63 -2.51 13.51
CA ASP A 76 4.00 -3.02 13.63
C ASP A 76 4.68 -2.68 14.96
N VAL A 77 4.11 -1.78 15.76
CA VAL A 77 4.61 -1.45 17.10
C VAL A 77 4.18 -2.53 18.08
N THR A 78 2.90 -2.88 18.09
CA THR A 78 2.39 -3.97 18.94
C THR A 78 2.48 -5.33 18.26
N ASP A 79 2.83 -5.37 16.97
CA ASP A 79 2.94 -6.57 16.13
C ASP A 79 1.65 -7.41 16.21
N SER A 80 0.52 -6.72 16.09
CA SER A 80 -0.83 -7.26 16.22
C SER A 80 -1.63 -7.00 14.96
N MET A 81 -2.61 -7.86 14.68
CA MET A 81 -3.64 -7.59 13.68
C MET A 81 -4.91 -7.10 14.36
N PHE A 82 -5.58 -6.14 13.76
CA PHE A 82 -6.89 -5.66 14.17
C PHE A 82 -7.88 -5.79 13.01
N LEU A 83 -9.09 -6.22 13.32
CA LEU A 83 -10.23 -6.25 12.41
C LEU A 83 -11.29 -5.32 12.97
N TYR A 84 -11.73 -4.35 12.17
CA TYR A 84 -12.81 -3.44 12.48
C TYR A 84 -13.93 -3.54 11.45
N ASP A 85 -15.16 -3.22 11.85
CA ASP A 85 -16.24 -2.92 10.90
C ASP A 85 -16.10 -1.50 10.32
N MET A 86 -17.00 -1.13 9.41
CA MET A 86 -16.98 0.19 8.76
C MET A 86 -17.45 1.32 9.67
N GLU A 87 -18.08 0.99 10.81
CA GLU A 87 -18.45 1.93 11.87
C GLU A 87 -17.31 2.19 12.86
N GLY A 88 -16.22 1.41 12.77
CA GLY A 88 -15.02 1.53 13.62
C GLY A 88 -15.09 0.69 14.90
N ASN A 89 -16.06 -0.21 15.04
CA ASN A 89 -16.11 -1.14 16.15
C ASN A 89 -15.11 -2.28 15.94
N LEU A 90 -14.37 -2.62 16.99
CA LEU A 90 -13.42 -3.73 16.95
C LEU A 90 -14.18 -5.07 16.86
N ILE A 91 -13.94 -5.81 15.78
CA ILE A 91 -14.43 -7.17 15.58
C ILE A 91 -13.53 -8.15 16.35
N THR A 92 -12.21 -8.10 16.08
CA THR A 92 -11.23 -8.93 16.79
C THR A 92 -9.85 -8.30 16.74
N ARG A 93 -8.98 -8.73 17.67
CA ARG A 93 -7.56 -8.41 17.69
C ARG A 93 -6.75 -9.70 17.85
N ILE A 94 -5.85 -9.96 16.91
CA ILE A 94 -4.94 -11.10 16.97
C ILE A 94 -3.63 -10.64 17.64
N LYS A 95 -3.35 -11.23 18.80
CA LYS A 95 -2.11 -11.09 19.56
C LYS A 95 -1.39 -12.44 19.62
N GLY A 96 -0.76 -12.83 18.52
CA GLY A 96 -0.11 -14.14 18.38
C GLY A 96 1.41 -14.14 18.56
N LYS A 97 1.99 -13.06 19.12
CA LYS A 97 3.44 -12.91 19.21
C LYS A 97 4.06 -13.86 20.23
N GLY A 98 5.04 -14.66 19.80
CA GLY A 98 5.74 -15.60 20.66
C GLY A 98 6.67 -16.54 19.91
N LYS A 99 6.92 -17.73 20.47
CA LYS A 99 7.85 -18.74 19.93
C LYS A 99 7.22 -20.12 19.74
N GLY A 100 5.96 -20.29 20.12
CA GLY A 100 5.21 -21.52 20.00
C GLY A 100 4.96 -21.95 18.55
N PRO A 101 4.40 -23.16 18.36
CA PRO A 101 4.07 -23.68 17.02
C PRO A 101 2.98 -22.87 16.32
N ASN A 102 2.09 -22.22 17.08
CA ASN A 102 0.95 -21.44 16.62
C ASN A 102 1.12 -19.93 16.86
N GLU A 103 2.34 -19.50 17.16
CA GLU A 103 2.71 -18.11 17.42
C GLU A 103 3.71 -17.63 16.35
N TYR A 104 3.65 -16.33 16.02
CA TYR A 104 4.61 -15.67 15.14
C TYR A 104 5.66 -14.92 15.96
N ALA A 105 6.90 -14.86 15.47
CA ALA A 105 7.91 -13.97 16.04
C ALA A 105 7.74 -12.53 15.55
N LYS A 106 7.29 -12.39 14.29
CA LYS A 106 6.99 -11.11 13.64
C LYS A 106 5.98 -11.30 12.53
N ILE A 107 5.01 -10.40 12.41
CA ILE A 107 4.20 -10.26 11.20
C ILE A 107 5.06 -9.51 10.18
N VAL A 108 5.55 -10.22 9.16
CA VAL A 108 6.28 -9.61 8.04
C VAL A 108 5.31 -9.04 7.02
N ASP A 109 4.24 -9.77 6.74
CA ASP A 109 3.10 -9.33 5.94
C ASP A 109 1.88 -10.19 6.27
N PHE A 110 0.71 -9.80 5.77
CA PHE A 110 -0.49 -10.63 5.82
C PHE A 110 -1.31 -10.53 4.54
N THR A 111 -2.16 -11.51 4.29
CA THR A 111 -3.21 -11.46 3.28
C THR A 111 -4.47 -12.17 3.78
N VAL A 112 -5.57 -12.06 3.04
CA VAL A 112 -6.83 -12.71 3.36
C VAL A 112 -7.16 -13.71 2.26
N ASP A 113 -7.31 -14.98 2.63
CA ASP A 113 -7.88 -15.99 1.75
C ASP A 113 -9.40 -15.94 1.91
N TRP A 114 -10.03 -15.27 0.94
CA TRP A 114 -11.46 -14.99 0.91
C TRP A 114 -12.30 -16.23 0.60
N ASP A 115 -11.75 -17.21 -0.12
CA ASP A 115 -12.47 -18.44 -0.43
C ASP A 115 -12.70 -19.28 0.83
N ARG A 116 -11.86 -19.08 1.86
CA ARG A 116 -11.92 -19.82 3.13
C ARG A 116 -12.10 -18.95 4.36
N ASN A 117 -12.31 -17.64 4.18
CA ASN A 117 -12.45 -16.66 5.26
C ASN A 117 -11.36 -16.78 6.35
N ARG A 118 -10.09 -16.79 5.91
CA ARG A 118 -8.94 -16.92 6.83
C ARG A 118 -7.90 -15.85 6.57
N ILE A 119 -7.30 -15.36 7.65
CA ILE A 119 -6.15 -14.46 7.63
C ILE A 119 -4.88 -15.32 7.54
N VAL A 120 -4.00 -14.95 6.62
CA VAL A 120 -2.75 -15.64 6.35
C VAL A 120 -1.60 -14.71 6.75
N ILE A 121 -0.98 -14.99 7.90
CA ILE A 121 0.15 -14.23 8.43
C ILE A 121 1.46 -14.85 7.94
N LEU A 122 2.31 -14.03 7.33
CA LEU A 122 3.67 -14.38 6.94
C LEU A 122 4.64 -14.05 8.06
N ASP A 123 5.29 -15.08 8.63
CA ASP A 123 6.41 -14.93 9.55
C ASP A 123 7.68 -15.47 8.88
N ASN A 124 8.39 -14.59 8.19
CA ASN A 124 9.65 -14.95 7.55
C ASN A 124 10.81 -15.06 8.56
N ILE A 125 10.66 -14.58 9.80
CA ILE A 125 11.68 -14.71 10.85
C ILE A 125 11.76 -16.15 11.34
N THR A 126 10.62 -16.79 11.61
CA THR A 126 10.59 -18.20 12.02
C THR A 126 10.27 -19.17 10.89
N ARG A 127 10.16 -18.66 9.65
CA ARG A 127 9.87 -19.44 8.44
C ARG A 127 8.57 -20.21 8.57
N LYS A 128 7.49 -19.49 8.91
CA LYS A 128 6.14 -20.04 9.05
C LYS A 128 5.11 -19.15 8.36
N ILE A 129 4.00 -19.79 8.00
CA ILE A 129 2.73 -19.14 7.68
C ILE A 129 1.75 -19.57 8.75
N ILE A 130 1.04 -18.62 9.36
CA ILE A 130 0.06 -18.89 10.41
C ILE A 130 -1.31 -18.48 9.91
N LEU A 131 -2.29 -19.35 10.14
CA LEU A 131 -3.65 -19.20 9.66
C LEU A 131 -4.57 -18.90 10.83
N TYR A 132 -5.34 -17.83 10.71
CA TYR A 132 -6.36 -17.43 11.69
C TYR A 132 -7.74 -17.37 11.02
N ASP A 133 -8.79 -17.69 11.75
CA ASP A 133 -10.15 -17.30 11.36
C ASP A 133 -10.39 -15.79 11.64
N PHE A 134 -11.54 -15.26 11.23
CA PHE A 134 -11.91 -13.86 11.49
C PHE A 134 -12.32 -13.57 12.94
N ASN A 135 -12.44 -14.59 13.78
CA ASN A 135 -12.63 -14.43 15.22
C ASN A 135 -11.27 -14.29 15.95
N GLY A 136 -10.16 -14.55 15.26
CA GLY A 136 -8.81 -14.48 15.80
C GLY A 136 -8.30 -15.79 16.39
N HIS A 137 -8.97 -16.92 16.14
CA HIS A 137 -8.48 -18.24 16.54
C HIS A 137 -7.50 -18.79 15.52
N VAL A 138 -6.41 -19.39 16.00
CA VAL A 138 -5.48 -20.12 15.14
C VAL A 138 -6.17 -21.36 14.59
N ILE A 139 -6.22 -21.48 13.27
CA ILE A 139 -6.77 -22.65 12.56
C ILE A 139 -5.68 -23.53 11.93
N GLY A 140 -4.41 -23.10 11.99
CA GLY A 140 -3.27 -23.93 11.63
C GLY A 140 -2.01 -23.14 11.31
N ASN A 141 -0.95 -23.86 10.96
CA ASN A 141 0.30 -23.28 10.46
C ASN A 141 0.87 -24.14 9.32
N LYS A 142 1.76 -23.54 8.52
CA LYS A 142 2.54 -24.17 7.46
C LYS A 142 3.99 -23.72 7.57
N LYS A 143 4.91 -24.61 7.18
CA LYS A 143 6.32 -24.23 7.04
C LYS A 143 6.49 -23.37 5.80
N LEU A 144 7.22 -22.27 5.92
CA LEU A 144 7.60 -21.41 4.82
C LEU A 144 8.95 -21.89 4.24
N HIS A 145 8.90 -22.54 3.09
CA HIS A 145 10.05 -23.06 2.37
C HIS A 145 10.68 -21.98 1.48
N LEU A 146 9.86 -21.13 0.84
CA LEU A 146 10.31 -20.01 0.03
C LEU A 146 10.60 -18.78 0.88
N PHE A 147 11.63 -17.99 0.56
CA PHE A 147 11.79 -16.68 1.20
C PHE A 147 10.77 -15.71 0.60
N SER A 148 10.11 -14.92 1.45
CA SER A 148 9.18 -13.88 1.00
C SER A 148 9.11 -12.74 2.00
N ASP A 149 9.02 -11.51 1.51
CA ASP A 149 8.77 -10.31 2.34
C ASP A 149 7.33 -9.80 2.17
N ARG A 150 6.65 -10.21 1.10
CA ARG A 150 5.22 -9.94 0.86
C ARG A 150 4.47 -11.22 0.55
N ILE A 151 3.19 -11.26 0.90
CA ILE A 151 2.26 -12.32 0.50
C ILE A 151 0.94 -11.71 0.02
N THR A 152 0.37 -12.24 -1.06
CA THR A 152 -0.96 -11.81 -1.52
C THR A 152 -1.76 -12.99 -2.03
N TYR A 153 -3.01 -13.12 -1.60
CA TYR A 153 -3.93 -14.11 -2.10
C TYR A 153 -4.38 -13.75 -3.52
N LEU A 154 -4.42 -14.74 -4.40
CA LEU A 154 -4.76 -14.55 -5.82
C LEU A 154 -6.01 -15.35 -6.23
N GLY A 155 -6.77 -15.86 -5.26
CA GLY A 155 -7.91 -16.75 -5.51
C GLY A 155 -7.51 -18.20 -5.77
N ASN A 156 -8.45 -19.13 -5.59
CA ASN A 156 -8.27 -20.56 -5.85
C ASN A 156 -7.03 -21.17 -5.18
N ASP A 157 -6.80 -20.86 -3.90
CA ASP A 157 -5.66 -21.36 -3.11
C ASP A 157 -4.27 -20.95 -3.62
N LYS A 158 -4.17 -19.97 -4.51
CA LYS A 158 -2.89 -19.44 -4.99
C LYS A 158 -2.50 -18.16 -4.27
N TYR A 159 -1.21 -18.02 -4.05
CA TYR A 159 -0.59 -16.90 -3.36
C TYR A 159 0.62 -16.42 -4.15
N ALA A 160 0.76 -15.12 -4.27
CA ALA A 160 2.01 -14.48 -4.67
C ALA A 160 2.93 -14.36 -3.45
N PHE A 161 4.19 -14.75 -3.65
CA PHE A 161 5.30 -14.55 -2.73
C PHE A 161 6.31 -13.63 -3.42
N TYR A 162 6.47 -12.42 -2.91
CA TYR A 162 7.38 -11.42 -3.46
C TYR A 162 8.45 -11.03 -2.43
N ASN A 163 9.70 -10.90 -2.87
CA ASN A 163 10.79 -10.48 -2.00
C ASN A 163 11.82 -9.55 -2.63
N ASP A 164 11.54 -8.99 -3.80
CA ASP A 164 12.45 -8.04 -4.46
C ASP A 164 13.89 -8.58 -4.57
N TYR A 165 14.88 -7.71 -4.82
CA TYR A 165 16.30 -8.05 -4.86
C TYR A 165 16.83 -8.38 -3.45
N ASN A 166 16.60 -9.62 -3.00
CA ASN A 166 17.00 -10.07 -1.67
C ASN A 166 17.84 -11.35 -1.71
N SER A 167 19.10 -11.24 -1.30
CA SER A 167 20.06 -12.36 -1.28
C SER A 167 19.73 -13.45 -0.25
N ALA A 168 18.75 -13.25 0.63
CA ALA A 168 18.25 -14.29 1.52
C ALA A 168 17.29 -15.26 0.80
N ALA A 169 16.80 -14.91 -0.39
CA ALA A 169 16.10 -15.83 -1.25
C ALA A 169 17.05 -16.89 -1.80
N THR A 170 16.54 -18.12 -1.92
CA THR A 170 17.33 -19.27 -2.38
C THR A 170 17.34 -19.40 -3.91
N ASP A 171 16.60 -18.55 -4.60
CA ASP A 171 16.56 -18.44 -6.05
C ASP A 171 16.59 -16.96 -6.47
N ASN A 172 16.86 -16.71 -7.75
CA ASN A 172 17.01 -15.37 -8.30
C ASN A 172 15.76 -14.89 -9.04
N TYR A 173 14.58 -15.08 -8.46
CA TYR A 173 13.33 -14.51 -8.95
C TYR A 173 12.80 -13.48 -7.94
N LEU A 174 12.05 -12.49 -8.41
CA LEU A 174 11.42 -11.50 -7.52
C LEU A 174 10.04 -11.98 -7.04
N LEU A 175 9.30 -12.68 -7.90
CA LEU A 175 7.92 -13.14 -7.66
C LEU A 175 7.81 -14.66 -7.87
N ARG A 176 7.13 -15.33 -6.95
CA ARG A 176 6.66 -16.72 -7.11
C ARG A 176 5.16 -16.82 -6.90
N ILE A 177 4.50 -17.71 -7.63
CA ILE A 177 3.09 -18.03 -7.46
C ILE A 177 2.95 -19.52 -7.19
N THR A 178 2.31 -19.86 -6.08
CA THR A 178 2.06 -21.24 -5.64
C THR A 178 0.95 -21.27 -4.60
N ASP A 179 0.45 -22.47 -4.27
CA ASP A 179 -0.31 -22.67 -3.04
C ASP A 179 0.59 -22.74 -1.79
N LEU A 180 0.00 -22.83 -0.60
CA LEU A 180 0.73 -22.90 0.68
C LEU A 180 1.54 -24.20 0.85
N SER A 181 1.33 -25.23 0.03
CA SER A 181 2.20 -26.41 -0.01
C SER A 181 3.55 -26.13 -0.68
N GLN A 182 3.63 -25.02 -1.44
CA GLN A 182 4.84 -24.55 -2.13
C GLN A 182 5.39 -25.57 -3.13
N LYS A 183 4.49 -26.24 -3.86
CA LYS A 183 4.79 -27.18 -4.95
C LYS A 183 4.32 -26.62 -6.29
N GLY A 184 5.03 -26.96 -7.37
CA GLY A 184 4.67 -26.50 -8.71
C GLY A 184 4.77 -24.99 -8.86
N VAL A 185 5.87 -24.41 -8.38
CA VAL A 185 6.04 -22.96 -8.26
C VAL A 185 6.21 -22.32 -9.65
N LEU A 186 5.44 -21.28 -9.94
CA LEU A 186 5.65 -20.40 -11.09
C LEU A 186 6.53 -19.22 -10.66
N SER A 187 7.66 -19.01 -11.32
CA SER A 187 8.60 -17.94 -10.97
C SER A 187 8.71 -16.88 -12.07
N PHE A 188 8.71 -15.60 -11.69
CA PHE A 188 8.72 -14.44 -12.60
C PHE A 188 9.80 -13.44 -12.21
N PHE A 189 10.16 -12.57 -13.15
CA PHE A 189 11.20 -11.54 -13.00
C PHE A 189 12.53 -12.13 -12.51
N PRO A 190 13.22 -12.94 -13.35
CA PRO A 190 14.56 -13.38 -13.04
C PRO A 190 15.50 -12.18 -12.91
N TRP A 191 16.44 -12.23 -11.97
CA TRP A 191 17.47 -11.22 -11.81
C TRP A 191 18.87 -11.83 -11.75
N SER A 192 19.88 -11.03 -12.06
CA SER A 192 21.29 -11.44 -11.97
C SER A 192 22.06 -10.50 -11.07
N ASP A 193 23.06 -11.04 -10.37
CA ASP A 193 23.93 -10.24 -9.51
C ASP A 193 24.66 -9.14 -10.31
N GLU A 194 24.97 -9.36 -11.60
CA GLU A 194 25.72 -8.40 -12.44
C GLU A 194 25.03 -7.03 -12.59
N LYS A 195 23.69 -7.00 -12.70
CA LYS A 195 22.94 -5.74 -12.81
C LYS A 195 22.72 -5.08 -11.45
N TYR A 196 22.78 -5.85 -10.37
CA TYR A 196 22.37 -5.46 -9.02
C TYR A 196 23.44 -5.69 -7.95
N LEU A 197 24.73 -5.61 -8.32
CA LEU A 197 25.93 -6.09 -7.59
C LEU A 197 26.04 -5.73 -6.09
N ARG A 198 25.24 -4.79 -5.58
CA ARG A 198 25.22 -4.38 -4.16
C ARG A 198 23.82 -4.13 -3.57
N HIS A 199 22.75 -4.66 -4.17
CA HIS A 199 21.39 -4.54 -3.64
C HIS A 199 21.19 -5.48 -2.45
N LYS A 200 21.67 -5.06 -1.28
CA LYS A 200 21.28 -5.63 0.01
C LYS A 200 20.41 -4.61 0.73
N VAL A 201 19.16 -4.43 0.31
CA VAL A 201 18.21 -3.65 1.11
C VAL A 201 16.84 -4.31 1.17
N SER A 202 16.36 -4.34 2.41
CA SER A 202 15.00 -4.62 2.84
C SER A 202 14.13 -3.35 2.87
N LYS A 203 12.81 -3.56 2.73
CA LYS A 203 11.65 -2.84 3.30
C LYS A 203 10.76 -2.04 2.35
N TRP A 204 11.23 -1.53 1.22
CA TRP A 204 10.39 -0.66 0.38
C TRP A 204 9.72 -1.41 -0.76
N GLN A 205 9.00 -2.50 -0.44
CA GLN A 205 8.29 -3.28 -1.44
C GLN A 205 6.84 -2.83 -1.48
N TYR A 206 6.42 -2.20 -2.57
CA TYR A 206 5.02 -1.87 -2.76
C TYR A 206 4.33 -2.93 -3.61
N VAL A 207 3.45 -3.70 -2.95
CA VAL A 207 2.50 -4.61 -3.57
C VAL A 207 1.12 -4.20 -3.07
N TRP A 208 0.16 -4.12 -3.97
CA TRP A 208 -1.21 -3.76 -3.61
C TRP A 208 -2.21 -4.75 -4.18
N ASP A 209 -3.09 -5.24 -3.32
CA ASP A 209 -4.20 -6.11 -3.70
C ASP A 209 -5.31 -5.25 -4.29
N SER A 210 -5.65 -5.52 -5.54
CA SER A 210 -6.56 -4.70 -6.33
C SER A 210 -8.03 -5.07 -6.22
N ASN A 211 -8.32 -6.34 -5.94
CA ASN A 211 -9.69 -6.85 -5.96
C ASN A 211 -9.83 -8.21 -5.26
N ASN A 212 -9.04 -8.49 -4.23
CA ASN A 212 -8.99 -9.75 -3.47
C ASN A 212 -8.40 -10.95 -4.22
N THR A 213 -8.22 -10.86 -5.54
CA THR A 213 -7.75 -11.98 -6.38
C THR A 213 -6.67 -11.61 -7.39
N GLU A 214 -6.30 -10.33 -7.42
CA GLU A 214 -5.30 -9.79 -8.31
C GLU A 214 -4.47 -8.74 -7.57
N MET A 215 -3.16 -8.75 -7.77
CA MET A 215 -2.27 -7.74 -7.22
C MET A 215 -1.61 -6.90 -8.30
N ASN A 216 -1.39 -5.63 -7.97
CA ASN A 216 -0.55 -4.70 -8.69
C ASN A 216 0.89 -4.79 -8.18
N LEU A 217 1.82 -4.91 -9.11
CA LEU A 217 3.25 -4.99 -8.84
C LEU A 217 4.03 -4.06 -9.76
N VAL A 218 4.91 -3.25 -9.18
CA VAL A 218 6.00 -2.59 -9.89
C VAL A 218 7.33 -3.05 -9.29
N PRO A 219 8.12 -3.85 -10.03
CA PRO A 219 9.49 -4.14 -9.64
C PRO A 219 10.30 -2.85 -9.55
N PHE A 220 11.31 -2.81 -8.67
CA PHE A 220 12.24 -1.69 -8.67
C PHE A 220 12.90 -1.54 -10.04
N TYR A 221 13.17 -0.29 -10.43
CA TYR A 221 13.83 0.03 -11.71
C TYR A 221 13.04 -0.33 -12.97
N ASP A 222 11.78 -0.73 -12.80
CA ASP A 222 10.86 -0.96 -13.91
C ASP A 222 9.83 0.18 -13.98
N ASN A 223 9.53 0.60 -15.20
CA ASN A 223 8.51 1.60 -15.47
C ASN A 223 7.15 0.96 -15.80
N ASN A 224 7.04 -0.37 -15.73
CA ASN A 224 5.81 -1.10 -15.95
C ASN A 224 5.09 -1.42 -14.64
N LEU A 225 3.79 -1.13 -14.61
CA LEU A 225 2.86 -1.71 -13.65
C LEU A 225 2.31 -3.02 -14.21
N TYR A 226 2.54 -4.11 -13.49
CA TYR A 226 2.03 -5.43 -13.82
C TYR A 226 0.79 -5.78 -12.99
N GLY A 227 -0.18 -6.42 -13.64
CA GLY A 227 -1.23 -7.19 -12.99
C GLY A 227 -0.77 -8.62 -12.79
N VAL A 228 -1.03 -9.16 -11.61
CA VAL A 228 -0.65 -10.53 -11.24
C VAL A 228 -1.89 -11.26 -10.74
N THR A 229 -2.21 -12.33 -11.43
CA THR A 229 -3.31 -13.26 -11.12
C THR A 229 -2.74 -14.61 -10.73
N LYS A 230 -3.57 -15.54 -10.26
CA LYS A 230 -3.16 -16.91 -9.91
C LYS A 230 -2.39 -17.67 -11.00
N ASP A 231 -2.61 -17.34 -12.27
CA ASP A 231 -2.08 -18.09 -13.42
C ASP A 231 -1.19 -17.25 -14.35
N SER A 232 -1.19 -15.92 -14.21
CA SER A 232 -0.54 -15.04 -15.18
C SER A 232 -0.06 -13.72 -14.62
N VAL A 233 0.98 -13.17 -15.26
CA VAL A 233 1.52 -11.84 -15.02
C VAL A 233 1.50 -11.08 -16.34
N TYR A 234 0.99 -9.85 -16.33
CA TYR A 234 0.80 -9.07 -17.55
C TYR A 234 1.01 -7.58 -17.32
N ALA A 235 1.62 -6.89 -18.28
CA ALA A 235 1.87 -5.46 -18.20
C ALA A 235 0.55 -4.69 -18.42
N ARG A 236 0.16 -3.87 -17.44
CA ARG A 236 -1.08 -3.06 -17.46
C ARG A 236 -0.80 -1.65 -17.95
N TYR A 237 0.24 -1.02 -17.41
CA TYR A 237 0.63 0.35 -17.76
C TYR A 237 2.14 0.47 -17.89
N PHE A 238 2.57 1.34 -18.80
CA PHE A 238 3.94 1.80 -18.89
C PHE A 238 3.99 3.30 -18.56
N PHE A 239 4.73 3.67 -17.53
CA PHE A 239 4.93 5.06 -17.12
C PHE A 239 6.10 5.67 -17.90
N ASP A 240 5.80 6.61 -18.81
CA ASP A 240 6.80 7.28 -19.63
C ASP A 240 7.14 8.66 -19.06
N PHE A 241 8.35 8.78 -18.50
CA PHE A 241 8.94 10.02 -18.00
C PHE A 241 9.85 10.71 -19.05
N GLY A 242 9.79 10.27 -20.31
CA GLY A 242 10.61 10.80 -21.40
C GLY A 242 12.10 10.61 -21.13
N ARG A 243 12.88 11.70 -21.20
CA ARG A 243 14.33 11.68 -20.92
C ARG A 243 14.70 11.31 -19.46
N HIS A 244 13.71 11.19 -18.58
CA HIS A 244 13.88 10.85 -17.17
C HIS A 244 13.60 9.38 -16.87
N ASN A 245 13.28 8.57 -17.90
CA ASN A 245 13.23 7.12 -17.76
C ASN A 245 14.63 6.58 -17.44
N LEU A 246 14.70 5.57 -16.57
CA LEU A 246 15.96 4.88 -16.31
C LEU A 246 16.46 4.17 -17.58
N PRO A 247 17.71 4.40 -18.02
CA PRO A 247 18.28 3.66 -19.15
C PRO A 247 18.37 2.16 -18.86
N GLU A 248 18.01 1.33 -19.84
CA GLU A 248 17.92 -0.13 -19.68
C GLU A 248 19.28 -0.79 -19.39
N ASP A 249 20.34 -0.21 -19.97
CA ASP A 249 21.74 -0.62 -19.87
C ASP A 249 22.45 -0.04 -18.63
N MET A 250 21.77 0.76 -17.80
CA MET A 250 22.35 1.30 -16.59
C MET A 250 22.62 0.18 -15.56
N VAL A 251 23.89 0.05 -15.17
CA VAL A 251 24.28 -0.79 -14.03
C VAL A 251 24.05 -0.01 -12.74
N LEU A 252 23.30 -0.61 -11.82
CA LEU A 252 22.91 0.03 -10.57
C LEU A 252 23.88 -0.39 -9.46
N GLU A 253 24.91 0.42 -9.24
CA GLU A 253 25.94 0.13 -8.24
C GLU A 253 25.48 0.38 -6.79
N SER A 254 24.43 1.19 -6.60
CA SER A 254 23.81 1.49 -5.30
C SER A 254 22.38 2.03 -5.48
N PHE A 255 21.65 2.22 -4.36
CA PHE A 255 20.33 2.90 -4.34
C PHE A 255 20.37 4.36 -4.82
N ARG A 256 21.56 4.96 -4.91
CA ARG A 256 21.72 6.33 -5.42
C ARG A 256 21.75 6.27 -6.93
N VAL A 257 20.56 6.24 -7.52
CA VAL A 257 20.39 6.52 -8.95
C VAL A 257 20.70 8.00 -9.20
N GLU A 258 21.23 8.32 -10.38
CA GLU A 258 21.46 9.71 -10.75
C GLU A 258 20.18 10.55 -10.51
N PRO A 259 20.30 11.78 -9.98
CA PRO A 259 19.14 12.58 -9.60
C PRO A 259 18.12 12.83 -10.71
N ASN A 260 18.48 12.64 -11.98
CA ASN A 260 17.62 12.94 -13.12
C ASN A 260 16.73 11.78 -13.57
N TYR A 261 16.88 10.57 -13.02
CA TYR A 261 16.07 9.42 -13.41
C TYR A 261 15.03 9.05 -12.37
N VAL A 262 13.86 8.64 -12.85
CA VAL A 262 12.88 7.92 -12.04
C VAL A 262 13.35 6.48 -11.91
N HIS A 263 13.42 6.01 -10.66
CA HIS A 263 13.94 4.68 -10.33
C HIS A 263 13.03 3.90 -9.39
N THR A 264 12.02 4.57 -8.83
CA THR A 264 11.03 3.98 -7.94
C THR A 264 9.67 4.54 -8.28
N ILE A 265 8.70 3.67 -8.54
CA ILE A 265 7.29 4.02 -8.76
C ILE A 265 6.49 3.32 -7.67
N GLN A 266 6.24 4.05 -6.59
CA GLN A 266 5.47 3.61 -5.44
C GLN A 266 5.10 4.80 -4.55
N PRO A 267 4.02 4.70 -3.75
CA PRO A 267 3.03 3.62 -3.74
C PRO A 267 2.10 3.69 -4.95
N ILE A 268 1.26 2.67 -5.17
CA ILE A 268 0.27 2.60 -6.25
C ILE A 268 -1.09 2.14 -5.72
N TYR A 269 -2.08 3.01 -5.81
CA TYR A 269 -3.44 2.71 -5.40
C TYR A 269 -4.37 2.91 -6.57
N GLU A 270 -5.36 2.03 -6.73
CA GLU A 270 -6.27 2.10 -7.86
C GLU A 270 -7.72 2.02 -7.40
N THR A 271 -8.52 2.92 -7.93
CA THR A 271 -9.98 2.87 -7.88
C THR A 271 -10.49 2.57 -9.29
N ASP A 272 -11.80 2.42 -9.51
CA ASP A 272 -12.35 2.16 -10.85
C ASP A 272 -12.02 3.28 -11.84
N SER A 273 -11.87 4.51 -11.35
CA SER A 273 -11.69 5.71 -12.17
C SER A 273 -10.30 6.34 -12.09
N ILE A 274 -9.54 6.11 -11.01
CA ILE A 274 -8.29 6.82 -10.75
C ILE A 274 -7.17 5.83 -10.41
N LEU A 275 -6.00 6.05 -11.01
CA LEU A 275 -4.74 5.42 -10.62
C LEU A 275 -3.91 6.48 -9.87
N ALA A 276 -3.70 6.29 -8.57
CA ALA A 276 -2.80 7.11 -7.77
C ALA A 276 -1.43 6.43 -7.69
N PHE A 277 -0.37 7.08 -8.13
CA PHE A 277 0.98 6.51 -8.06
C PHE A 277 2.02 7.55 -7.68
N GLY A 278 2.92 7.15 -6.78
CA GLY A 278 4.08 7.93 -6.40
C GLY A 278 5.31 7.57 -7.20
N TYR A 279 6.27 8.47 -7.29
CA TYR A 279 7.60 8.15 -7.80
C TYR A 279 8.64 9.14 -7.27
N THR A 280 9.92 8.76 -7.30
CA THR A 280 11.02 9.62 -6.82
C THR A 280 11.87 10.13 -7.98
N ILE A 281 12.08 11.44 -8.05
CA ILE A 281 13.01 12.09 -8.98
C ILE A 281 13.74 13.24 -8.27
N SER A 282 15.05 13.36 -8.48
CA SER A 282 15.91 14.38 -7.84
C SER A 282 15.78 14.44 -6.31
N GLY A 283 15.61 13.27 -5.68
CA GLY A 283 15.43 13.14 -4.23
C GLY A 283 14.11 13.67 -3.70
N ARG A 284 13.15 14.02 -4.56
CA ARG A 284 11.80 14.46 -4.19
C ARG A 284 10.78 13.40 -4.58
N ARG A 285 9.83 13.15 -3.68
CA ARG A 285 8.71 12.25 -3.95
C ARG A 285 7.61 13.05 -4.65
N GLN A 286 7.13 12.52 -5.76
CA GLN A 286 5.94 12.99 -6.44
C GLN A 286 4.81 12.00 -6.13
N LEU A 287 3.58 12.51 -6.12
CA LEU A 287 2.37 11.70 -6.15
C LEU A 287 1.44 12.25 -7.23
N VAL A 288 0.94 11.37 -8.07
CA VAL A 288 0.08 11.70 -9.20
C VAL A 288 -1.20 10.91 -9.11
N PHE A 289 -2.34 11.60 -9.20
CA PHE A 289 -3.63 11.00 -9.51
C PHE A 289 -3.85 11.09 -11.01
N TYR A 290 -4.01 9.95 -11.66
CA TYR A 290 -4.30 9.83 -13.09
C TYR A 290 -5.74 9.37 -13.29
N ASN A 291 -6.53 10.19 -13.99
CA ASN A 291 -7.90 9.86 -14.34
C ASN A 291 -7.91 8.90 -15.54
N LYS A 292 -8.35 7.66 -15.32
CA LYS A 292 -8.30 6.59 -16.33
C LYS A 292 -9.20 6.84 -17.54
N ASN A 293 -10.24 7.67 -17.38
CA ASN A 293 -11.26 7.94 -18.39
C ASN A 293 -10.82 8.97 -19.42
N ASN A 294 -10.17 10.06 -18.98
CA ASN A 294 -9.79 11.19 -19.85
C ASN A 294 -8.27 11.40 -19.97
N GLY A 295 -7.46 10.73 -19.13
CA GLY A 295 -6.00 10.86 -19.13
C GLY A 295 -5.46 12.08 -18.37
N ASN A 296 -6.31 12.84 -17.70
CA ASN A 296 -5.90 14.01 -16.92
C ASN A 296 -5.04 13.58 -15.72
N GLN A 297 -4.10 14.45 -15.35
CA GLN A 297 -3.13 14.21 -14.29
C GLN A 297 -3.21 15.33 -13.25
N LEU A 298 -3.39 14.95 -11.99
CA LEU A 298 -3.36 15.84 -10.85
C LEU A 298 -2.16 15.48 -9.97
N PHE A 299 -1.21 16.40 -9.84
CA PHE A 299 -0.04 16.24 -8.99
C PHE A 299 -0.36 16.71 -7.57
N ALA A 300 -0.33 15.81 -6.61
CA ALA A 300 -0.35 16.17 -5.20
C ALA A 300 1.00 16.81 -4.84
N ARG A 301 0.97 17.99 -4.21
CA ARG A 301 2.19 18.71 -3.82
C ARG A 301 2.45 18.50 -2.32
N GLU A 302 3.73 18.46 -1.93
CA GLU A 302 4.20 18.14 -0.56
C GLU A 302 3.72 19.14 0.51
N THR A 303 3.48 20.40 0.16
CA THR A 303 3.03 21.43 1.12
C THR A 303 1.52 21.47 1.17
N SER A 304 0.98 21.54 2.39
CA SER A 304 -0.43 21.73 2.72
C SER A 304 -1.16 22.62 1.72
N TRP A 305 -2.31 22.12 1.26
CA TRP A 305 -3.28 22.87 0.47
C TRP A 305 -3.62 24.18 1.20
N LEU A 306 -3.64 25.30 0.44
CA LEU A 306 -3.79 26.66 0.99
C LEU A 306 -5.07 26.83 1.81
N ASN A 307 -5.00 27.68 2.84
CA ASN A 307 -6.08 28.32 3.62
C ASN A 307 -7.51 28.02 3.12
N GLU A 308 -8.05 26.85 3.47
CA GLU A 308 -9.45 26.49 3.20
C GLU A 308 -10.18 26.28 4.53
N PRO A 309 -11.28 27.01 4.80
CA PRO A 309 -12.01 26.90 6.07
C PRO A 309 -12.91 25.65 6.08
N THR A 310 -12.35 24.49 5.74
CA THR A 310 -13.05 23.20 5.61
C THR A 310 -12.23 22.09 6.25
N VAL A 311 -12.90 21.02 6.69
CA VAL A 311 -12.26 19.85 7.30
C VAL A 311 -11.29 19.11 6.37
N THR A 312 -11.44 19.31 5.06
CA THR A 312 -10.57 18.73 4.02
C THR A 312 -9.13 19.21 4.13
N ARG A 313 -8.85 20.30 4.86
CA ARG A 313 -7.48 20.75 5.14
C ARG A 313 -6.61 19.67 5.78
N MET A 314 -7.21 18.78 6.55
CA MET A 314 -6.50 17.67 7.19
C MET A 314 -5.99 16.66 6.17
N PHE A 315 -6.54 16.61 4.95
CA PHE A 315 -6.27 15.51 4.04
C PHE A 315 -4.85 15.62 3.46
N TYR A 316 -3.97 14.75 3.96
CA TYR A 316 -2.66 14.53 3.37
C TYR A 316 -2.80 13.54 2.22
N ALA A 317 -2.96 14.08 1.01
CA ALA A 317 -3.07 13.28 -0.22
C ALA A 317 -1.91 12.28 -0.40
N ASN A 318 -0.75 12.54 0.22
CA ASN A 318 0.44 11.68 0.14
C ASN A 318 0.40 10.40 0.99
N ASP A 319 -0.56 10.28 1.92
CA ASP A 319 -0.62 9.23 2.94
C ASP A 319 -1.73 8.21 2.69
N ILE A 320 -1.94 7.87 1.41
CA ILE A 320 -2.85 6.77 1.03
C ILE A 320 -2.28 5.45 1.55
N LEU A 321 -3.15 4.66 2.19
CA LEU A 321 -2.86 3.35 2.75
C LEU A 321 -3.63 2.22 2.06
N ALA A 322 -4.80 2.49 1.48
CA ALA A 322 -5.61 1.50 0.75
C ALA A 322 -6.62 2.16 -0.19
N CYS A 323 -7.41 1.34 -0.89
CA CYS A 323 -8.65 1.74 -1.56
C CYS A 323 -9.80 0.84 -1.15
N TYR A 324 -11.03 1.37 -1.22
CA TYR A 324 -12.26 0.63 -0.99
C TYR A 324 -13.45 1.34 -1.63
N ASP A 325 -14.26 0.63 -2.43
CA ASP A 325 -15.47 1.18 -3.06
C ASP A 325 -15.28 2.57 -3.69
N ASN A 326 -14.26 2.69 -4.55
CA ASN A 326 -13.81 3.95 -5.17
C ASN A 326 -13.25 5.04 -4.22
N TYR A 327 -13.19 4.82 -2.90
CA TYR A 327 -12.48 5.71 -1.98
C TYR A 327 -10.99 5.34 -1.91
N PHE A 328 -10.14 6.35 -1.78
CA PHE A 328 -8.83 6.20 -1.18
C PHE A 328 -8.98 6.25 0.34
N VAL A 329 -8.15 5.49 1.04
CA VAL A 329 -8.12 5.44 2.51
C VAL A 329 -6.81 6.03 2.99
N ALA A 330 -6.88 7.08 3.78
CA ALA A 330 -5.77 7.66 4.53
C ALA A 330 -6.07 7.55 6.04
N TRP A 331 -5.18 8.09 6.86
CA TRP A 331 -5.33 8.08 8.31
C TRP A 331 -4.84 9.38 8.93
N GLU A 332 -5.39 9.70 10.09
CA GLU A 332 -5.00 10.83 10.91
C GLU A 332 -4.72 10.38 12.34
N THR A 333 -3.67 10.95 12.93
CA THR A 333 -3.40 10.72 14.35
C THR A 333 -4.39 11.53 15.21
N PRO A 334 -4.81 11.02 16.38
CA PRO A 334 -5.66 11.78 17.28
C PRO A 334 -5.06 13.11 17.72
N VAL A 335 -3.72 13.17 17.82
CA VAL A 335 -2.98 14.42 18.11
C VAL A 335 -3.16 15.43 16.98
N SER A 336 -2.96 15.01 15.73
CA SER A 336 -3.18 15.87 14.55
C SER A 336 -4.61 16.38 14.48
N VAL A 337 -5.60 15.54 14.80
CA VAL A 337 -7.01 15.93 14.85
C VAL A 337 -7.27 16.94 15.98
N SER A 338 -6.74 16.68 17.18
CA SER A 338 -6.87 17.58 18.32
C SER A 338 -6.25 18.95 18.04
N ASP A 339 -5.08 18.99 17.41
CA ASP A 339 -4.41 20.24 17.02
C ASP A 339 -5.21 20.98 15.95
N PHE A 340 -5.75 20.26 14.95
CA PHE A 340 -6.63 20.83 13.94
C PHE A 340 -7.86 21.49 14.59
N VAL A 341 -8.59 20.78 15.44
CA VAL A 341 -9.79 21.31 16.11
C VAL A 341 -9.46 22.50 17.00
N LYS A 342 -8.30 22.48 17.67
CA LYS A 342 -7.94 23.51 18.65
C LYS A 342 -7.43 24.80 18.00
N TYR A 343 -6.57 24.69 16.98
CA TYR A 343 -5.83 25.84 16.48
C TYR A 343 -6.28 26.30 15.09
N TYR A 344 -6.77 25.39 14.24
CA TYR A 344 -7.09 25.73 12.86
C TYR A 344 -8.22 26.77 12.70
N PRO A 345 -9.32 26.72 13.48
CA PRO A 345 -10.38 27.72 13.37
C PRO A 345 -9.93 29.15 13.67
N ASP A 346 -8.86 29.32 14.46
CA ASP A 346 -8.32 30.63 14.83
C ASP A 346 -7.51 31.29 13.69
N GLU A 347 -7.21 30.55 12.61
CA GLU A 347 -6.57 31.10 11.41
C GLU A 347 -7.53 31.94 10.54
N PHE A 348 -8.84 31.88 10.81
CA PHE A 348 -9.89 32.45 9.96
C PHE A 348 -10.65 33.61 10.58
N GLY A 349 -11.24 34.43 9.71
CA GLY A 349 -12.18 35.47 10.14
C GLY A 349 -13.46 34.88 10.76
N LYS A 350 -14.19 35.70 11.53
CA LYS A 350 -15.37 35.27 12.32
C LYS A 350 -16.37 34.41 11.54
N ASN A 351 -16.68 34.78 10.30
CA ASN A 351 -17.68 34.07 9.49
C ASN A 351 -17.18 32.69 9.05
N GLU A 352 -15.96 32.60 8.51
CA GLU A 352 -15.35 31.35 8.04
C GLU A 352 -15.10 30.39 9.21
N ARG A 353 -14.64 30.90 10.35
CA ARG A 353 -14.51 30.14 11.59
C ARG A 353 -15.83 29.50 12.01
N GLN A 354 -16.91 30.28 12.03
CA GLN A 354 -18.23 29.79 12.43
C GLN A 354 -18.73 28.72 11.44
N MET A 355 -18.55 28.93 10.14
CA MET A 355 -18.89 27.94 9.11
C MET A 355 -18.16 26.61 9.31
N LEU A 356 -16.84 26.66 9.59
CA LEU A 356 -16.06 25.45 9.88
C LEU A 356 -16.56 24.75 11.14
N MET A 357 -16.78 25.50 12.23
CA MET A 357 -17.22 24.92 13.52
C MET A 357 -18.64 24.36 13.47
N ASP A 358 -19.48 24.88 12.56
CA ASP A 358 -20.85 24.39 12.38
C ASP A 358 -20.94 23.12 11.51
N ASP A 359 -19.89 22.82 10.73
CA ASP A 359 -19.79 21.63 9.90
C ASP A 359 -19.98 20.34 10.75
N PRO A 360 -20.93 19.45 10.40
CA PRO A 360 -21.12 18.18 11.09
C PRO A 360 -19.85 17.32 11.18
N LYS A 361 -19.01 17.33 10.14
CA LYS A 361 -17.74 16.61 10.10
C LYS A 361 -16.72 17.22 11.05
N TYR A 362 -16.72 18.55 11.20
CA TYR A 362 -15.90 19.20 12.22
C TYR A 362 -16.34 18.81 13.63
N LYS A 363 -17.65 18.81 13.88
CA LYS A 363 -18.24 18.39 15.17
C LYS A 363 -17.92 16.93 15.51
N GLU A 364 -17.89 16.05 14.50
CA GLU A 364 -17.45 14.66 14.66
C GLU A 364 -16.01 14.59 15.18
N LEU A 365 -15.09 15.32 14.53
CA LEU A 365 -13.68 15.40 14.91
C LEU A 365 -13.44 16.09 16.25
N ALA A 366 -14.28 17.06 16.63
CA ALA A 366 -14.18 17.75 17.91
C ALA A 366 -14.37 16.83 19.13
N ASN A 367 -14.93 15.63 18.93
CA ASN A 367 -15.09 14.61 19.97
C ASN A 367 -13.89 13.65 20.08
N VAL A 368 -12.86 13.82 19.25
CA VAL A 368 -11.63 13.00 19.30
C VAL A 368 -10.79 13.39 20.49
N GLN A 369 -10.32 12.40 21.24
CA GLN A 369 -9.37 12.58 22.34
C GLN A 369 -7.96 12.18 21.92
N VAL A 370 -6.94 12.79 22.51
CA VAL A 370 -5.52 12.55 22.15
C VAL A 370 -5.05 11.11 22.37
N ASN A 371 -5.78 10.34 23.18
CA ASN A 371 -5.53 8.93 23.47
C ASN A 371 -6.46 7.97 22.70
N ASP A 372 -7.29 8.47 21.78
CA ASP A 372 -8.07 7.61 20.88
C ASP A 372 -7.14 6.82 19.94
N ASN A 373 -7.68 5.80 19.28
CA ASN A 373 -6.98 5.19 18.16
C ASN A 373 -7.03 6.11 16.92
N PRO A 374 -6.18 5.87 15.92
CA PRO A 374 -6.23 6.59 14.65
C PRO A 374 -7.63 6.70 14.03
N ILE A 375 -7.84 7.80 13.31
CA ILE A 375 -9.05 8.03 12.53
C ILE A 375 -8.71 7.71 11.07
N LEU A 376 -9.50 6.86 10.42
CA LEU A 376 -9.37 6.63 9.00
C LEU A 376 -10.18 7.66 8.22
N VAL A 377 -9.61 8.14 7.12
CA VAL A 377 -10.24 9.10 6.20
C VAL A 377 -10.48 8.40 4.89
N PHE A 378 -11.74 8.17 4.55
CA PHE A 378 -12.14 7.66 3.25
C PHE A 378 -12.50 8.85 2.37
N TYR A 379 -11.84 9.02 1.23
CA TYR A 379 -12.12 10.15 0.32
C TYR A 379 -12.13 9.74 -1.15
N LYS A 380 -13.04 10.36 -1.90
CA LYS A 380 -13.18 10.26 -3.35
C LYS A 380 -12.73 11.55 -3.99
N LEU A 381 -12.01 11.46 -5.09
CA LEU A 381 -11.73 12.63 -5.93
C LEU A 381 -12.84 12.83 -6.95
N LYS A 382 -13.19 14.10 -7.23
CA LYS A 382 -14.00 14.48 -8.39
C LYS A 382 -13.24 14.11 -9.66
N SER A 383 -13.99 13.92 -10.75
CA SER A 383 -13.35 13.87 -12.06
C SER A 383 -12.68 15.23 -12.33
N PHE A 384 -11.38 15.19 -12.59
CA PHE A 384 -10.56 16.34 -12.98
C PHE A 384 -10.06 16.21 -14.41
#